data_AF-A0A165Z2Z2-F1
#
_entry.id   AF-A0A165Z2Z2-F1
#
_cell.length_a   1.000
_cell.length_b   1.000
_cell.length_c   1.000
_cell.angle_alpha   90.00
_cell.angle_beta   90.00
_cell.angle_gamma   90.00
#
_symmetry.space_group_name_H-M   'P 1'
#
loop_
_entity.id
_entity.type
_entity.pdbx_description
1 polymer ?
#
loop_
_entity_poly.entity_id
_entity_poly.type
_entity_poly.pdbx_seq_one_letter_code
_entity_poly.pdbx_strand_id
1 'polypeptide(L)'
;MGKKREKSVNVSGKPKHSLDANRDNGGSASKGGASKGGRSAATVRRLKMYNTRPKRDSKGTILKHDLQSKELPSTRIQPDRRWFGNTRVVGQKELEFFRGELESRLSNNYNVILKGTKLPMSLLTDHQKQARVHLLDTEPFADAFGPKRKRKRPKLVVSDYEALAKKADGSQDAFEEKYPSTAFEASEDGFRDLVRHNVFDKGQSKRIWGELYKVLDSSDVVIQVLDARDPQGTRCYHLEKHLKENCKHKHMILLLNKCDLVPAWVTKGWLRVLSKEYPTLAFHASVNKSFGKGSLLSVLRQFSRLKSDKQAISVGFVGYPNVGKSSVINTLRTKNVCRVAPIPGETKVWQYITLTKKIFLIDCPGVVYQSNDSETDIVLKGVVRVTNLPDAAEHIGEVLRRVKKEHLERAYKIKEWEDDNDFLVQLCRLTGKLLKGGEPDLMTAGKMILHDWQRGKIPFFVPPPKLEEESSTEPAGPGLEQDKVIEDDQQAAARKAIADVISSQQLKEVPVQEELFSETELRGETTEPCPATSS
;
A
#
# COMPACT_ATOMS: atom_id res chain seq x y z
N MET A 1 20.54 -35.70 -18.21
CA MET A 1 20.53 -34.33 -18.77
C MET A 1 21.77 -33.60 -18.26
N GLY A 2 22.78 -33.43 -19.11
CA GLY A 2 23.98 -32.69 -18.74
C GLY A 2 23.63 -31.24 -18.43
N LYS A 3 24.07 -30.74 -17.27
CA LYS A 3 24.16 -29.30 -17.01
C LYS A 3 24.92 -28.68 -18.19
N LYS A 4 24.23 -28.02 -19.11
CA LYS A 4 24.88 -27.13 -20.07
C LYS A 4 25.55 -26.05 -19.22
N ARG A 5 26.85 -26.21 -18.97
CA ARG A 5 27.72 -25.14 -18.52
C ARG A 5 27.46 -23.96 -19.45
N GLU A 6 27.08 -22.82 -18.89
CA GLU A 6 27.06 -21.56 -19.63
C GLU A 6 28.37 -21.45 -20.41
N LYS A 7 28.30 -21.19 -21.71
CA LYS A 7 29.50 -20.95 -22.50
C LYS A 7 30.28 -19.83 -21.82
N SER A 8 31.47 -20.13 -21.29
CA SER A 8 32.43 -19.12 -20.91
C SER A 8 32.68 -18.28 -22.15
N VAL A 9 32.27 -17.01 -22.12
CA VAL A 9 32.64 -16.07 -23.16
C VAL A 9 34.15 -15.92 -23.04
N ASN A 10 34.89 -16.71 -23.81
CA ASN A 10 36.34 -16.60 -23.94
C ASN A 10 36.63 -15.24 -24.58
N VAL A 11 36.72 -14.20 -23.76
CA VAL A 11 37.38 -12.97 -24.17
C VAL A 11 38.83 -13.10 -23.71
N SER A 12 39.58 -13.90 -24.45
CA SER A 12 41.01 -14.11 -24.25
C SER A 12 41.76 -12.81 -24.58
N GLY A 13 42.45 -12.24 -23.59
CA GLY A 13 43.29 -11.07 -23.76
C GLY A 13 43.61 -10.40 -22.43
N LYS A 14 44.87 -9.97 -22.25
CA LYS A 14 45.26 -9.16 -21.08
C LYS A 14 44.43 -7.86 -21.07
N PRO A 15 43.92 -7.41 -19.91
CA PRO A 15 43.10 -6.21 -19.83
C PRO A 15 43.90 -4.99 -20.28
N LYS A 16 43.41 -4.26 -21.28
CA LYS A 16 44.14 -3.12 -21.89
C LYS A 16 43.94 -1.81 -21.13
N HIS A 17 42.84 -1.66 -20.39
CA HIS A 17 42.52 -0.45 -19.63
C HIS A 17 41.57 -0.74 -18.44
N SER A 18 41.32 0.27 -17.61
CA SER A 18 40.56 0.14 -16.35
C SER A 18 39.07 -0.23 -16.51
N LEU A 19 38.50 -0.02 -17.70
CA LEU A 19 37.13 -0.38 -18.07
C LEU A 19 37.08 -1.63 -18.96
N ASP A 20 38.13 -2.43 -18.99
CA ASP A 20 38.15 -3.67 -19.78
C ASP A 20 37.36 -4.79 -19.07
N ALA A 21 36.51 -5.48 -19.82
CA ALA A 21 35.67 -6.56 -19.30
C ALA A 21 36.46 -7.87 -19.08
N ASN A 22 37.71 -7.91 -19.54
CA ASN A 22 38.64 -9.03 -19.47
C ASN A 22 39.53 -9.03 -18.22
N ARG A 23 39.22 -8.20 -17.22
CA ARG A 23 39.92 -8.21 -15.93
C ARG A 23 39.60 -9.49 -15.15
N ASP A 24 40.57 -10.03 -14.42
CA ASP A 24 40.28 -11.11 -13.48
C ASP A 24 39.40 -10.60 -12.33
N ASN A 25 38.43 -11.42 -11.91
CA ASN A 25 37.72 -11.20 -10.67
C ASN A 25 38.71 -11.51 -9.54
N GLY A 26 39.31 -10.46 -8.96
CA GLY A 26 40.40 -10.54 -7.99
C GLY A 26 40.31 -11.74 -7.04
N GLY A 27 41.21 -12.69 -7.26
CA GLY A 27 41.29 -13.93 -6.50
C GLY A 27 42.69 -14.56 -6.43
N SER A 28 43.72 -13.94 -7.00
CA SER A 28 45.09 -14.33 -6.69
C SER A 28 45.92 -13.10 -6.35
N ALA A 29 46.35 -13.03 -5.10
CA ALA A 29 47.50 -12.22 -4.70
C ALA A 29 48.73 -12.76 -5.46
N SER A 30 48.95 -12.29 -6.70
CA SER A 30 50.23 -12.44 -7.35
C SER A 30 51.14 -11.31 -6.87
N LYS A 31 52.31 -11.72 -6.37
CA LYS A 31 53.40 -10.86 -5.93
C LYS A 31 53.72 -9.81 -7.02
N GLY A 32 53.61 -8.53 -6.64
CA GLY A 32 54.10 -7.40 -7.43
C GLY A 32 53.02 -6.38 -7.81
N GLY A 33 52.97 -5.27 -7.08
CA GLY A 33 52.27 -4.06 -7.51
C GLY A 33 50.75 -4.12 -7.40
N ALA A 34 50.24 -4.00 -6.18
CA ALA A 34 48.80 -3.98 -5.91
C ALA A 34 48.11 -2.78 -6.60
N SER A 35 47.36 -3.02 -7.67
CA SER A 35 46.31 -2.09 -8.12
C SER A 35 45.09 -2.18 -7.19
N LYS A 36 45.28 -1.76 -5.93
CA LYS A 36 44.20 -1.59 -4.95
C LYS A 36 43.25 -0.50 -5.46
N GLY A 37 42.10 -0.88 -6.02
CA GLY A 37 41.04 0.07 -6.43
C GLY A 37 40.35 -0.22 -7.77
N GLY A 38 40.71 -1.30 -8.48
CA GLY A 38 40.06 -1.65 -9.75
C GLY A 38 38.68 -2.28 -9.60
N ARG A 39 37.72 -1.88 -10.46
CA ARG A 39 36.40 -2.55 -10.60
C ARG A 39 36.58 -3.99 -11.11
N SER A 40 35.80 -4.94 -10.57
CA SER A 40 35.76 -6.35 -11.04
C SER A 40 35.24 -6.46 -12.48
N ALA A 41 35.55 -7.55 -13.21
CA ALA A 41 35.02 -7.74 -14.56
C ALA A 41 33.50 -7.83 -14.60
N ALA A 42 32.86 -8.42 -13.59
CA ALA A 42 31.40 -8.43 -13.48
C ALA A 42 30.84 -7.00 -13.34
N THR A 43 31.47 -6.17 -12.50
CA THR A 43 31.10 -4.76 -12.34
C THR A 43 31.30 -3.97 -13.63
N VAL A 44 32.42 -4.19 -14.33
CA VAL A 44 32.70 -3.54 -15.62
C VAL A 44 31.65 -3.94 -16.67
N ARG A 45 31.30 -5.22 -16.79
CA ARG A 45 30.26 -5.69 -17.72
C ARG A 45 28.90 -5.04 -17.41
N ARG A 46 28.51 -4.97 -16.14
CA ARG A 46 27.27 -4.30 -15.71
C ARG A 46 27.27 -2.82 -16.07
N LEU A 47 28.38 -2.12 -15.83
CA LEU A 47 28.47 -0.68 -16.15
C LEU A 47 28.49 -0.41 -17.66
N LYS A 48 29.09 -1.31 -18.46
CA LYS A 48 29.05 -1.23 -19.93
C LYS A 48 27.63 -1.29 -20.48
N MET A 49 26.69 -1.96 -19.80
CA MET A 49 25.28 -2.04 -20.21
C MET A 49 24.63 -0.67 -20.37
N TYR A 50 24.93 0.31 -19.50
CA TYR A 50 24.34 1.65 -19.60
C TYR A 50 24.82 2.44 -20.83
N ASN A 51 25.93 2.02 -21.45
CA ASN A 51 26.59 2.72 -22.54
C ASN A 51 26.58 1.94 -23.87
N THR A 52 25.83 0.84 -23.97
CA THR A 52 25.74 0.07 -25.21
C THR A 52 25.00 0.85 -26.30
N ARG A 53 25.61 0.95 -27.48
CA ARG A 53 25.05 1.60 -28.68
C ARG A 53 25.29 0.73 -29.92
N PRO A 54 24.50 0.88 -30.99
CA PRO A 54 24.80 0.23 -32.27
C PRO A 54 26.21 0.57 -32.73
N LYS A 55 26.99 -0.45 -33.08
CA LYS A 55 28.26 -0.26 -33.79
C LYS A 55 27.96 -0.11 -35.28
N ARG A 56 28.52 0.92 -35.90
CA ARG A 56 28.35 1.22 -37.32
C ARG A 56 29.69 1.28 -38.05
N ASP A 57 29.69 1.00 -39.35
CA ASP A 57 30.81 1.30 -40.23
C ASP A 57 30.86 2.80 -40.58
N SER A 58 31.87 3.22 -41.34
CA SER A 58 32.00 4.60 -41.83
C SER A 58 30.88 5.03 -42.80
N LYS A 59 30.20 4.06 -43.43
CA LYS A 59 29.06 4.29 -44.34
C LYS A 59 27.72 4.38 -43.58
N GLY A 60 27.71 4.16 -42.27
CA GLY A 60 26.52 4.20 -41.41
C GLY A 60 25.78 2.86 -41.27
N THR A 61 26.26 1.79 -41.87
CA THR A 61 25.70 0.43 -41.77
C THR A 61 25.90 -0.13 -40.37
N ILE A 62 24.82 -0.66 -39.76
CA ILE A 62 24.90 -1.26 -38.42
C ILE A 62 25.59 -2.63 -38.50
N LEU A 63 26.74 -2.76 -37.85
CA LEU A 63 27.51 -4.00 -37.72
C LEU A 63 27.01 -4.88 -36.57
N LYS A 64 26.69 -4.26 -35.43
CA LYS A 64 26.24 -4.98 -34.23
C LYS A 64 25.32 -4.12 -33.37
N HIS A 65 24.19 -4.68 -32.97
CA HIS A 65 23.30 -4.12 -31.95
C HIS A 65 22.85 -5.26 -31.03
N ASP A 66 23.12 -5.12 -29.73
CA ASP A 66 22.73 -6.14 -28.76
C ASP A 66 21.19 -6.17 -28.62
N LEU A 67 20.61 -7.37 -28.51
CA LEU A 67 19.16 -7.63 -28.35
C LEU A 67 18.24 -7.04 -29.46
N GLN A 68 18.80 -6.72 -30.63
CA GLN A 68 18.05 -6.24 -31.81
C GLN A 68 18.52 -6.97 -33.07
N SER A 69 18.64 -8.31 -32.99
CA SER A 69 18.95 -9.14 -34.15
C SER A 69 17.76 -9.15 -35.11
N LYS A 70 18.03 -8.94 -36.41
CA LYS A 70 17.02 -9.03 -37.47
C LYS A 70 16.80 -10.45 -37.98
N GLU A 71 17.69 -11.37 -37.63
CA GLU A 71 17.61 -12.78 -38.02
C GLU A 71 16.44 -13.47 -37.31
N LEU A 72 15.59 -14.15 -38.08
CA LEU A 72 14.48 -14.92 -37.54
C LEU A 72 15.01 -16.27 -36.99
N PRO A 73 14.72 -16.62 -35.73
CA PRO A 73 15.11 -17.91 -35.19
C PRO A 73 14.24 -19.03 -35.78
N SER A 74 14.77 -20.26 -35.77
CA SER A 74 13.95 -21.45 -36.03
C SER A 74 12.95 -21.65 -34.89
N THR A 75 11.67 -21.65 -35.20
CA THR A 75 10.56 -21.75 -34.23
C THR A 75 10.00 -23.17 -34.08
N ARG A 76 10.64 -24.19 -34.67
CA ARG A 76 10.17 -25.58 -34.61
C ARG A 76 10.27 -26.15 -33.20
N ILE A 77 9.15 -26.63 -32.67
CA ILE A 77 9.09 -27.36 -31.40
C ILE A 77 9.31 -28.85 -31.70
N GLN A 78 10.27 -29.48 -31.02
CA GLN A 78 10.54 -30.90 -31.16
C GLN A 78 9.39 -31.73 -30.55
N PRO A 79 8.86 -32.75 -31.25
CA PRO A 79 7.91 -33.67 -30.65
C PRO A 79 8.58 -34.46 -29.52
N ASP A 80 8.00 -34.44 -28.33
CA ASP A 80 8.45 -35.17 -27.14
C ASP A 80 7.22 -35.76 -26.42
N ARG A 81 7.30 -37.01 -25.98
CA ARG A 81 6.20 -37.66 -25.24
C ARG A 81 5.96 -36.97 -23.89
N ARG A 82 6.97 -36.28 -23.35
CA ARG A 82 6.88 -35.56 -22.07
C ARG A 82 5.87 -34.42 -22.06
N TRP A 83 5.53 -33.86 -23.22
CA TRP A 83 4.51 -32.80 -23.32
C TRP A 83 3.13 -33.27 -22.86
N PHE A 84 2.85 -34.57 -22.99
CA PHE A 84 1.55 -35.16 -22.71
C PHE A 84 1.48 -35.83 -21.32
N GLY A 85 2.56 -35.80 -20.55
CA GLY A 85 2.58 -36.32 -19.18
C GLY A 85 2.18 -35.26 -18.17
N ASN A 86 1.59 -35.70 -17.04
CA ASN A 86 1.29 -34.80 -15.92
C ASN A 86 2.58 -34.20 -15.36
N THR A 87 2.69 -32.86 -15.36
CA THR A 87 3.89 -32.14 -14.92
C THR A 87 3.90 -31.85 -13.41
N ARG A 88 2.72 -31.75 -12.79
CA ARG A 88 2.52 -31.56 -11.35
C ARG A 88 1.33 -32.40 -10.91
N VAL A 89 1.54 -33.25 -9.91
CA VAL A 89 0.52 -34.09 -9.27
C VAL A 89 0.61 -33.85 -7.77
N VAL A 90 -0.54 -33.76 -7.10
CA VAL A 90 -0.64 -33.57 -5.63
C VAL A 90 -1.63 -34.60 -5.11
N GLY A 91 -1.31 -35.28 -4.01
CA GLY A 91 -2.23 -36.22 -3.37
C GLY A 91 -3.36 -35.51 -2.63
N GLN A 92 -4.56 -36.12 -2.58
CA GLN A 92 -5.72 -35.53 -1.91
C GLN A 92 -5.47 -35.26 -0.42
N LYS A 93 -4.88 -36.24 0.29
CA LYS A 93 -4.54 -36.10 1.73
C LYS A 93 -3.53 -34.99 1.99
N GLU A 94 -2.56 -34.82 1.10
CA GLU A 94 -1.53 -33.79 1.20
C GLU A 94 -2.12 -32.40 0.97
N LEU A 95 -3.09 -32.31 0.04
CA LEU A 95 -3.80 -31.06 -0.24
C LEU A 95 -4.65 -30.62 0.95
N GLU A 96 -5.36 -31.54 1.59
CA GLU A 96 -6.18 -31.27 2.76
C GLU A 96 -5.33 -30.83 3.96
N PHE A 97 -4.21 -31.53 4.20
CA PHE A 97 -3.22 -31.11 5.20
C PHE A 97 -2.66 -29.71 4.91
N PHE A 98 -2.28 -29.45 3.65
CA PHE A 98 -1.77 -28.14 3.22
C PHE A 98 -2.80 -27.02 3.41
N ARG A 99 -4.08 -27.28 3.12
CA ARG A 99 -5.18 -26.32 3.33
C ARG A 99 -5.31 -25.98 4.81
N GLY A 100 -5.39 -26.99 5.68
CA GLY A 100 -5.53 -26.80 7.13
C GLY A 100 -4.34 -26.03 7.74
N GLU A 101 -3.11 -26.39 7.36
CA GLU A 101 -1.93 -25.69 7.86
C GLU A 101 -1.86 -24.25 7.37
N LEU A 102 -2.15 -24.01 6.09
CA LEU A 102 -2.05 -22.67 5.51
C LEU A 102 -3.13 -21.73 6.05
N GLU A 103 -4.35 -22.23 6.30
CA GLU A 103 -5.42 -21.46 6.94
C GLU A 103 -5.06 -21.09 8.38
N SER A 104 -4.56 -22.05 9.16
CA SER A 104 -4.10 -21.80 10.54
C SER A 104 -3.02 -20.72 10.60
N ARG A 105 -2.04 -20.76 9.68
CA ARG A 105 -0.93 -19.81 9.68
C ARG A 105 -1.29 -18.44 9.07
N LEU A 106 -2.16 -18.40 8.06
CA LEU A 106 -2.64 -17.15 7.46
C LEU A 106 -3.65 -16.40 8.33
N SER A 107 -4.28 -17.06 9.31
CA SER A 107 -5.15 -16.38 10.28
C SER A 107 -4.41 -15.27 11.05
N ASN A 108 -3.10 -15.43 11.23
CA ASN A 108 -2.25 -14.44 11.88
C ASN A 108 -1.60 -13.49 10.84
N ASN A 109 -1.94 -12.21 10.93
CA ASN A 109 -1.45 -11.15 10.03
C ASN A 109 0.05 -10.84 10.16
N TYR A 110 0.72 -11.37 11.19
CA TYR A 110 2.17 -11.24 11.37
C TYR A 110 2.98 -12.33 10.65
N ASN A 111 2.33 -13.42 10.23
CA ASN A 111 2.98 -14.49 9.50
C ASN A 111 3.16 -14.13 8.03
N VAL A 112 4.35 -14.43 7.49
CA VAL A 112 4.73 -14.04 6.13
C VAL A 112 5.15 -15.24 5.30
N ILE A 113 4.49 -15.42 4.14
CA ILE A 113 4.87 -16.44 3.15
C ILE A 113 6.05 -15.94 2.32
N LEU A 114 7.16 -16.70 2.31
CA LEU A 114 8.39 -16.31 1.62
C LEU A 114 8.42 -16.73 0.15
N LYS A 115 8.01 -17.97 -0.14
CA LYS A 115 8.15 -18.60 -1.46
C LYS A 115 6.80 -18.97 -2.06
N GLY A 116 5.89 -17.99 -2.15
CA GLY A 116 4.55 -18.21 -2.69
C GLY A 116 4.50 -18.73 -4.13
N THR A 117 5.51 -18.44 -4.96
CA THR A 117 5.55 -18.86 -6.38
C THR A 117 5.69 -20.37 -6.59
N LYS A 118 6.18 -21.10 -5.59
CA LYS A 118 6.30 -22.56 -5.65
C LYS A 118 5.09 -23.29 -5.08
N LEU A 119 4.23 -22.58 -4.33
CA LEU A 119 3.08 -23.15 -3.64
C LEU A 119 1.83 -23.12 -4.54
N PRO A 120 0.98 -24.16 -4.51
CA PRO A 120 -0.24 -24.21 -5.30
C PRO A 120 -1.37 -23.37 -4.67
N MET A 121 -1.19 -22.05 -4.58
CA MET A 121 -2.12 -21.12 -3.93
C MET A 121 -3.51 -21.07 -4.58
N SER A 122 -3.65 -21.51 -5.84
CA SER A 122 -4.94 -21.59 -6.54
C SER A 122 -5.85 -22.69 -5.97
N LEU A 123 -5.29 -23.72 -5.34
CA LEU A 123 -6.05 -24.84 -4.78
C LEU A 123 -6.62 -24.55 -3.39
N LEU A 124 -6.42 -23.33 -2.87
CA LEU A 124 -6.86 -22.95 -1.52
C LEU A 124 -8.34 -22.55 -1.46
N THR A 125 -8.87 -21.96 -2.54
CA THR A 125 -10.24 -21.45 -2.57
C THR A 125 -11.14 -22.45 -3.30
N ASP A 126 -11.89 -23.27 -2.57
CA ASP A 126 -13.03 -23.97 -3.16
C ASP A 126 -14.15 -22.94 -3.35
N HIS A 127 -14.46 -22.63 -4.61
CA HIS A 127 -15.64 -21.83 -4.93
C HIS A 127 -16.91 -22.64 -4.70
N GLN A 128 -17.24 -22.95 -3.44
CA GLN A 128 -18.60 -23.35 -3.06
C GLN A 128 -19.50 -22.10 -3.05
N LYS A 129 -19.56 -21.38 -4.18
CA LYS A 129 -20.68 -20.48 -4.39
C LYS A 129 -21.82 -21.37 -4.83
N GLN A 130 -22.85 -21.49 -4.00
CA GLN A 130 -24.17 -21.90 -4.46
C GLN A 130 -24.53 -20.98 -5.63
N ALA A 131 -24.23 -21.42 -6.85
CA ALA A 131 -24.61 -20.73 -8.04
C ALA A 131 -26.13 -20.73 -8.02
N ARG A 132 -26.74 -19.56 -7.79
CA ARG A 132 -28.16 -19.37 -8.09
C ARG A 132 -28.38 -20.01 -9.45
N VAL A 133 -29.32 -20.95 -9.52
CA VAL A 133 -29.59 -21.72 -10.75
C VAL A 133 -29.66 -20.75 -11.92
N HIS A 134 -28.88 -21.01 -12.97
CA HIS A 134 -28.81 -20.13 -14.13
C HIS A 134 -30.15 -20.19 -14.88
N LEU A 135 -31.06 -19.28 -14.51
CA LEU A 135 -32.46 -19.30 -14.96
C LEU A 135 -32.58 -19.25 -16.50
N LEU A 136 -31.61 -18.62 -17.16
CA LEU A 136 -31.54 -18.49 -18.62
C LEU A 136 -31.37 -19.82 -19.35
N ASP A 137 -30.82 -20.85 -18.70
CA ASP A 137 -30.75 -22.21 -19.30
C ASP A 137 -32.12 -22.87 -19.38
N THR A 138 -33.04 -22.44 -18.50
CA THR A 138 -34.41 -22.97 -18.42
C THR A 138 -35.44 -22.08 -19.10
N GLU A 139 -35.28 -20.77 -19.03
CA GLU A 139 -36.20 -19.76 -19.58
C GLU A 139 -35.41 -18.65 -20.30
N PRO A 140 -35.14 -18.79 -21.61
CA PRO A 140 -34.59 -17.70 -22.41
C PRO A 140 -35.53 -16.49 -22.45
N PHE A 141 -34.98 -15.28 -22.60
CA PHE A 141 -35.77 -14.04 -22.57
C PHE A 141 -36.96 -14.02 -23.55
N ALA A 142 -36.78 -14.57 -24.76
CA ALA A 142 -37.82 -14.65 -25.77
C ALA A 142 -39.01 -15.55 -25.36
N ASP A 143 -38.74 -16.57 -24.56
CA ASP A 143 -39.75 -17.50 -24.06
C ASP A 143 -40.44 -16.95 -22.80
N ALA A 144 -39.73 -16.11 -22.01
CA ALA A 144 -40.27 -15.44 -20.84
C ALA A 144 -41.21 -14.26 -21.18
N PHE A 145 -40.83 -13.41 -22.14
CA PHE A 145 -41.60 -12.21 -22.52
C PHE A 145 -41.41 -11.85 -24.00
N GLY A 146 -42.46 -11.35 -24.66
CA GLY A 146 -42.45 -10.93 -26.06
C GLY A 146 -43.41 -11.73 -26.96
N PRO A 147 -43.33 -11.56 -28.30
CA PRO A 147 -44.26 -12.19 -29.24
C PRO A 147 -44.19 -13.73 -29.23
N LYS A 148 -43.00 -14.28 -28.95
CA LYS A 148 -42.74 -15.73 -28.88
C LYS A 148 -42.88 -16.32 -27.46
N ARG A 149 -43.52 -15.59 -26.53
CA ARG A 149 -43.64 -16.01 -25.13
C ARG A 149 -44.29 -17.38 -24.99
N LYS A 150 -43.64 -18.27 -24.25
CA LYS A 150 -44.17 -19.58 -23.84
C LYS A 150 -44.61 -19.59 -22.38
N ARG A 151 -44.12 -18.65 -21.57
CA ARG A 151 -44.51 -18.53 -20.17
C ARG A 151 -45.95 -18.04 -20.03
N LYS A 152 -46.82 -18.92 -19.52
CA LYS A 152 -48.25 -18.62 -19.27
C LYS A 152 -48.58 -18.39 -17.80
N ARG A 153 -47.81 -18.96 -16.86
CA ARG A 153 -48.04 -18.83 -15.41
C ARG A 153 -46.77 -18.33 -14.72
N PRO A 154 -46.89 -17.49 -13.67
CA PRO A 154 -45.74 -17.12 -12.84
C PRO A 154 -45.34 -18.29 -11.93
N LYS A 155 -44.03 -18.45 -11.72
CA LYS A 155 -43.49 -19.29 -10.65
C LYS A 155 -43.53 -18.46 -9.36
N LEU A 156 -44.57 -18.64 -8.57
CA LEU A 156 -44.71 -17.99 -7.26
C LEU A 156 -44.06 -18.88 -6.19
N VAL A 157 -43.43 -18.25 -5.21
CA VAL A 157 -42.85 -18.93 -4.03
C VAL A 157 -43.93 -19.21 -2.97
N VAL A 158 -45.15 -18.73 -3.20
CA VAL A 158 -46.26 -18.77 -2.24
C VAL A 158 -47.34 -19.72 -2.76
N SER A 159 -47.87 -20.58 -1.89
CA SER A 159 -48.95 -21.52 -2.17
C SER A 159 -50.34 -20.89 -2.03
N ASP A 160 -50.55 -20.06 -1.00
CA ASP A 160 -51.88 -19.61 -0.56
C ASP A 160 -52.09 -18.10 -0.71
N TYR A 161 -53.36 -17.70 -0.85
CA TYR A 161 -53.74 -16.30 -1.01
C TYR A 161 -53.41 -15.46 0.24
N GLU A 162 -53.64 -16.01 1.42
CA GLU A 162 -53.34 -15.33 2.69
C GLU A 162 -51.83 -15.06 2.85
N ALA A 163 -51.00 -16.01 2.43
CA ALA A 163 -49.55 -15.85 2.47
C ALA A 163 -49.06 -14.82 1.44
N LEU A 164 -49.78 -14.64 0.32
CA LEU A 164 -49.48 -13.60 -0.66
C LEU A 164 -49.85 -12.22 -0.12
N ALA A 165 -50.99 -12.09 0.55
CA ALA A 165 -51.42 -10.85 1.20
C ALA A 165 -50.41 -10.40 2.27
N LYS A 166 -49.99 -11.31 3.18
CA LYS A 166 -48.96 -11.02 4.19
C LYS A 166 -47.63 -10.56 3.58
N LYS A 167 -47.25 -11.13 2.43
CA LYS A 167 -46.03 -10.71 1.72
C LYS A 167 -46.19 -9.34 1.05
N ALA A 168 -47.37 -9.03 0.55
CA ALA A 168 -47.68 -7.73 -0.01
C ALA A 168 -47.63 -6.65 1.07
N ASP A 169 -48.24 -6.90 2.23
CA ASP A 169 -48.22 -6.00 3.38
C ASP A 169 -46.78 -5.74 3.85
N GLY A 170 -45.98 -6.79 4.08
CA GLY A 170 -44.57 -6.62 4.46
C GLY A 170 -43.70 -5.95 3.39
N SER A 171 -44.06 -6.06 2.10
CA SER A 171 -43.39 -5.32 1.03
C SER A 171 -43.80 -3.86 0.98
N GLN A 172 -45.03 -3.54 1.37
CA GLN A 172 -45.54 -2.17 1.51
C GLN A 172 -44.86 -1.50 2.70
N ASP A 173 -44.81 -2.17 3.86
CA ASP A 173 -44.11 -1.68 5.05
C ASP A 173 -42.63 -1.40 4.74
N ALA A 174 -41.95 -2.33 4.07
CA ALA A 174 -40.55 -2.14 3.65
C ALA A 174 -40.37 -1.02 2.60
N PHE A 175 -41.40 -0.75 1.78
CA PHE A 175 -41.37 0.37 0.84
C PHE A 175 -41.56 1.69 1.57
N GLU A 176 -42.51 1.79 2.49
CA GLU A 176 -42.78 2.98 3.30
C GLU A 176 -41.61 3.31 4.23
N GLU A 177 -40.96 2.30 4.82
CA GLU A 177 -39.73 2.49 5.61
C GLU A 177 -38.58 3.05 4.76
N LYS A 178 -38.48 2.60 3.51
CA LYS A 178 -37.41 3.02 2.59
C LYS A 178 -37.68 4.38 1.93
N TYR A 179 -38.94 4.71 1.70
CA TYR A 179 -39.39 5.94 1.04
C TYR A 179 -40.43 6.65 1.92
N PRO A 180 -39.99 7.26 3.04
CA PRO A 180 -40.87 8.13 3.80
C PRO A 180 -41.36 9.27 2.91
N SER A 181 -42.62 9.67 3.07
CA SER A 181 -43.30 10.68 2.25
C SER A 181 -42.56 12.01 2.13
N THR A 182 -41.67 12.34 3.08
CA THR A 182 -40.82 13.53 3.08
C THR A 182 -39.64 13.50 2.08
N ALA A 183 -39.35 12.35 1.45
CA ALA A 183 -38.19 12.23 0.56
C ALA A 183 -38.37 12.87 -0.83
N PHE A 184 -39.61 13.22 -1.22
CA PHE A 184 -39.93 13.73 -2.56
C PHE A 184 -40.06 15.26 -2.64
N GLU A 185 -40.09 15.98 -1.51
CA GLU A 185 -40.25 17.45 -1.50
C GLU A 185 -39.01 18.21 -2.00
N ALA A 186 -37.84 17.57 -2.08
CA ALA A 186 -36.58 18.25 -2.43
C ALA A 186 -36.42 18.65 -3.91
N SER A 187 -37.40 18.38 -4.78
CA SER A 187 -37.27 18.61 -6.23
C SER A 187 -38.27 19.59 -6.86
N GLU A 188 -39.18 20.19 -6.09
CA GLU A 188 -40.23 21.07 -6.63
C GLU A 188 -39.83 22.54 -6.80
N ASP A 189 -38.75 23.01 -6.16
CA ASP A 189 -38.40 24.45 -6.16
C ASP A 189 -37.69 24.93 -7.44
N GLY A 190 -37.39 24.04 -8.40
CA GLY A 190 -36.74 24.39 -9.67
C GLY A 190 -35.26 24.83 -9.56
N PHE A 191 -34.70 24.91 -8.35
CA PHE A 191 -33.28 25.14 -8.13
C PHE A 191 -32.46 23.87 -8.37
N ARG A 192 -31.24 24.03 -8.90
CA ARG A 192 -30.26 22.95 -9.04
C ARG A 192 -29.04 23.27 -8.21
N ASP A 193 -28.48 22.26 -7.58
CA ASP A 193 -27.19 22.37 -6.93
C ASP A 193 -26.11 22.83 -7.92
N LEU A 194 -25.22 23.68 -7.42
CA LEU A 194 -24.08 24.16 -8.19
C LEU A 194 -23.17 23.01 -8.63
N VAL A 195 -22.53 23.19 -9.79
CA VAL A 195 -21.59 22.19 -10.30
C VAL A 195 -20.37 22.15 -9.38
N ARG A 196 -20.09 20.95 -8.85
CA ARG A 196 -18.89 20.65 -8.07
C ARG A 196 -17.62 21.16 -8.75
N HIS A 197 -16.80 21.89 -7.99
CA HIS A 197 -15.54 22.42 -8.52
C HIS A 197 -14.51 21.32 -8.83
N ASN A 198 -13.84 21.45 -9.98
CA ASN A 198 -12.73 20.57 -10.42
C ASN A 198 -11.53 20.50 -9.45
N VAL A 199 -11.50 21.36 -8.43
CA VAL A 199 -10.45 21.37 -7.40
C VAL A 199 -10.56 20.11 -6.51
N PHE A 200 -11.78 19.59 -6.30
CA PHE A 200 -12.02 18.40 -5.49
C PHE A 200 -11.60 17.09 -6.17
N ASP A 201 -11.48 17.09 -7.50
CA ASP A 201 -10.99 15.94 -8.28
C ASP A 201 -9.46 15.80 -8.26
N LYS A 202 -8.75 16.76 -7.65
CA LYS A 202 -7.30 16.71 -7.51
C LYS A 202 -6.90 15.52 -6.62
N GLY A 203 -5.96 14.71 -7.10
CA GLY A 203 -5.55 13.46 -6.44
C GLY A 203 -6.16 12.20 -7.06
N GLN A 204 -7.20 12.34 -7.89
CA GLN A 204 -7.86 11.22 -8.58
C GLN A 204 -7.42 11.04 -10.04
N SER A 205 -6.46 11.83 -10.51
CA SER A 205 -6.02 11.81 -11.92
C SER A 205 -5.38 10.47 -12.31
N LYS A 206 -5.72 9.95 -13.50
CA LYS A 206 -5.12 8.74 -14.10
C LYS A 206 -3.59 8.75 -14.06
N ARG A 207 -2.96 9.92 -14.20
CA ARG A 207 -1.50 10.06 -14.08
C ARG A 207 -1.01 9.63 -12.70
N ILE A 208 -1.63 10.13 -11.64
CA ILE A 208 -1.22 9.85 -10.25
C ILE A 208 -1.43 8.37 -9.93
N TRP A 209 -2.55 7.81 -10.39
CA TRP A 209 -2.82 6.38 -10.28
C TRP A 209 -1.80 5.52 -11.05
N GLY A 210 -1.39 5.96 -12.25
CA GLY A 210 -0.32 5.30 -13.00
C GLY A 210 1.01 5.32 -12.24
N GLU A 211 1.34 6.41 -11.55
CA GLU A 211 2.52 6.48 -10.69
C GLU A 211 2.39 5.56 -9.46
N LEU A 212 1.21 5.52 -8.82
CA LEU A 212 0.95 4.60 -7.71
C LEU A 212 1.16 3.15 -8.12
N TYR A 213 0.57 2.69 -9.22
CA TYR A 213 0.70 1.31 -9.64
C TYR A 213 2.14 0.94 -10.02
N LYS A 214 2.94 1.89 -10.54
CA LYS A 214 4.40 1.67 -10.74
C LYS A 214 5.14 1.46 -9.41
N VAL A 215 4.82 2.25 -8.39
CA VAL A 215 5.39 2.13 -7.04
C VAL A 215 5.00 0.79 -6.43
N LEU A 216 3.73 0.41 -6.52
CA LEU A 216 3.24 -0.87 -6.03
C LEU A 216 3.94 -2.01 -6.74
N ASP A 217 4.06 -1.98 -8.07
CA ASP A 217 4.73 -3.04 -8.83
C ASP A 217 6.21 -3.19 -8.47
N SER A 218 6.89 -2.06 -8.32
CA SER A 218 8.32 -2.01 -8.02
C SER A 218 8.68 -2.32 -6.56
N SER A 219 7.70 -2.34 -5.65
CA SER A 219 7.94 -2.50 -4.22
C SER A 219 7.75 -3.96 -3.74
N ASP A 220 8.61 -4.35 -2.82
CA ASP A 220 8.54 -5.61 -2.09
C ASP A 220 7.71 -5.50 -0.80
N VAL A 221 7.76 -4.31 -0.20
CA VAL A 221 7.04 -3.92 1.01
C VAL A 221 6.37 -2.58 0.73
N VAL A 222 5.09 -2.47 1.08
CA VAL A 222 4.29 -1.26 0.93
C VAL A 222 3.96 -0.73 2.31
N ILE A 223 4.39 0.49 2.61
CA ILE A 223 4.04 1.20 3.84
C ILE A 223 2.95 2.21 3.52
N GLN A 224 1.79 2.01 4.11
CA GLN A 224 0.69 2.95 4.02
C GLN A 224 0.75 3.93 5.19
N VAL A 225 1.04 5.19 4.87
CA VAL A 225 1.16 6.26 5.86
C VAL A 225 -0.22 6.87 6.13
N LEU A 226 -0.61 6.86 7.40
CA LEU A 226 -1.89 7.38 7.90
C LEU A 226 -1.65 8.61 8.79
N ASP A 227 -2.63 9.51 8.88
CA ASP A 227 -2.61 10.65 9.81
C ASP A 227 -3.20 10.22 11.16
N ALA A 228 -2.47 10.39 12.26
CA ALA A 228 -2.89 9.98 13.60
C ALA A 228 -4.18 10.65 14.10
N ARG A 229 -4.54 11.81 13.53
CA ARG A 229 -5.76 12.55 13.90
C ARG A 229 -7.03 11.86 13.40
N ASP A 230 -6.98 11.30 12.19
CA ASP A 230 -8.07 10.53 11.59
C ASP A 230 -7.49 9.39 10.72
N PRO A 231 -7.11 8.27 11.34
CA PRO A 231 -6.46 7.18 10.63
C PRO A 231 -7.42 6.48 9.67
N GLN A 232 -8.70 6.40 10.01
CA GLN A 232 -9.72 5.73 9.20
C GLN A 232 -10.09 6.55 7.97
N GLY A 233 -10.25 7.87 8.10
CA GLY A 233 -10.53 8.74 6.96
C GLY A 233 -9.35 8.89 5.99
N THR A 234 -8.12 8.64 6.44
CA THR A 234 -6.90 8.65 5.60
C THR A 234 -6.45 7.25 5.17
N ARG A 235 -7.19 6.21 5.54
CA ARG A 235 -6.97 4.83 5.11
C ARG A 235 -7.56 4.60 3.73
N CYS A 236 -6.96 3.67 3.00
CA CYS A 236 -7.42 3.29 1.67
C CYS A 236 -7.70 1.79 1.58
N TYR A 237 -8.96 1.42 1.75
CA TYR A 237 -9.42 0.04 1.61
C TYR A 237 -9.28 -0.51 0.19
N HIS A 238 -9.40 0.34 -0.84
CA HIS A 238 -9.27 -0.09 -2.23
C HIS A 238 -7.87 -0.63 -2.52
N LEU A 239 -6.83 0.03 -2.01
CA LEU A 239 -5.45 -0.41 -2.14
C LEU A 239 -5.21 -1.74 -1.42
N GLU A 240 -5.73 -1.86 -0.20
CA GLU A 240 -5.59 -3.06 0.62
C GLU A 240 -6.25 -4.26 -0.06
N LYS A 241 -7.47 -4.07 -0.59
CA LYS A 241 -8.18 -5.07 -1.38
C LYS A 241 -7.39 -5.47 -2.63
N HIS A 242 -6.88 -4.49 -3.37
CA HIS A 242 -6.07 -4.74 -4.56
C HIS A 242 -4.81 -5.56 -4.23
N LEU A 243 -4.13 -5.26 -3.12
CA LEU A 243 -2.96 -6.00 -2.68
C LEU A 243 -3.30 -7.43 -2.25
N LYS A 244 -4.40 -7.64 -1.50
CA LYS A 244 -4.87 -8.98 -1.09
C LYS A 244 -5.26 -9.85 -2.29
N GLU A 245 -5.91 -9.27 -3.30
CA GLU A 245 -6.41 -10.01 -4.46
C GLU A 245 -5.30 -10.28 -5.49
N ASN A 246 -4.53 -9.25 -5.87
CA ASN A 246 -3.62 -9.32 -7.01
C ASN A 246 -2.14 -9.52 -6.61
N CYS A 247 -1.74 -9.13 -5.40
CA CYS A 247 -0.34 -9.00 -5.00
C CYS A 247 -0.01 -9.65 -3.64
N LYS A 248 -0.47 -10.88 -3.40
CA LYS A 248 -0.28 -11.62 -2.12
C LYS A 248 1.17 -11.77 -1.64
N HIS A 249 2.15 -11.63 -2.53
CA HIS A 249 3.58 -11.74 -2.22
C HIS A 249 4.20 -10.43 -1.69
N LYS A 250 3.44 -9.32 -1.70
CA LYS A 250 3.85 -8.02 -1.17
C LYS A 250 3.38 -7.90 0.27
N HIS A 251 4.21 -7.30 1.11
CA HIS A 251 3.88 -7.10 2.52
C HIS A 251 3.38 -5.68 2.74
N MET A 252 2.32 -5.53 3.52
CA MET A 252 1.75 -4.23 3.83
C MET A 252 1.90 -3.92 5.31
N ILE A 253 2.29 -2.68 5.61
CA ILE A 253 2.51 -2.16 6.96
C ILE A 253 1.79 -0.82 7.07
N LEU A 254 1.10 -0.58 8.18
CA LEU A 254 0.50 0.72 8.46
C LEU A 254 1.48 1.57 9.28
N LEU A 255 1.64 2.83 8.90
CA LEU A 255 2.49 3.79 9.62
C LEU A 255 1.64 4.98 10.05
N LEU A 256 1.34 5.03 11.35
CA LEU A 256 0.58 6.11 11.96
C LEU A 256 1.51 7.30 12.21
N ASN A 257 1.42 8.33 11.38
CA ASN A 257 2.28 9.51 11.46
C ASN A 257 1.56 10.70 12.10
N LYS A 258 2.32 11.71 12.54
CA LYS A 258 1.84 12.90 13.27
C LYS A 258 1.31 12.59 14.68
N CYS A 259 1.90 11.61 15.35
CA CYS A 259 1.54 11.26 16.73
C CYS A 259 1.78 12.39 17.74
N ASP A 260 2.51 13.44 17.37
CA ASP A 260 2.72 14.66 18.16
C ASP A 260 1.47 15.56 18.25
N LEU A 261 0.55 15.46 17.29
CA LEU A 261 -0.68 16.28 17.26
C LEU A 261 -1.81 15.70 18.12
N VAL A 262 -1.65 14.47 18.61
CA VAL A 262 -2.68 13.74 19.36
C VAL A 262 -2.15 13.27 20.71
N PRO A 263 -3.01 13.14 21.73
CA PRO A 263 -2.60 12.56 23.01
C PRO A 263 -2.07 11.12 22.87
N ALA A 264 -1.15 10.73 23.76
CA ALA A 264 -0.52 9.41 23.72
C ALA A 264 -1.52 8.24 23.82
N TRP A 265 -2.59 8.40 24.60
CA TRP A 265 -3.63 7.36 24.76
C TRP A 265 -4.41 7.12 23.46
N VAL A 266 -4.62 8.16 22.64
CA VAL A 266 -5.28 8.07 21.33
C VAL A 266 -4.43 7.26 20.37
N THR A 267 -3.13 7.60 20.29
CA THR A 267 -2.15 6.85 19.51
C THR A 267 -2.15 5.37 19.92
N LYS A 268 -2.06 5.08 21.23
CA LYS A 268 -2.08 3.70 21.75
C LYS A 268 -3.38 2.96 21.40
N GLY A 269 -4.53 3.62 21.52
CA GLY A 269 -5.83 3.06 21.16
C GLY A 269 -5.92 2.70 19.68
N TRP A 270 -5.50 3.61 18.79
CA TRP A 270 -5.45 3.34 17.35
C TRP A 270 -4.46 2.23 16.99
N LEU A 271 -3.31 2.16 17.66
CA LEU A 271 -2.36 1.05 17.47
C LEU A 271 -3.01 -0.29 17.82
N ARG A 272 -3.76 -0.38 18.92
CA ARG A 272 -4.46 -1.62 19.33
C ARG A 272 -5.50 -2.05 18.28
N VAL A 273 -6.25 -1.10 17.71
CA VAL A 273 -7.28 -1.39 16.70
C VAL A 273 -6.64 -1.83 15.39
N LEU A 274 -5.69 -1.05 14.86
CA LEU A 274 -5.09 -1.28 13.55
C LEU A 274 -4.16 -2.50 13.53
N SER A 275 -3.49 -2.80 14.65
CA SER A 275 -2.59 -3.97 14.76
C SER A 275 -3.31 -5.31 14.63
N LYS A 276 -4.63 -5.36 14.85
CA LYS A 276 -5.44 -6.56 14.59
C LYS A 276 -5.45 -6.91 13.10
N GLU A 277 -5.43 -5.91 12.24
CA GLU A 277 -5.52 -6.10 10.78
C GLU A 277 -4.15 -6.14 10.11
N TYR A 278 -3.25 -5.21 10.47
CA TYR A 278 -1.94 -5.09 9.86
C TYR A 278 -0.89 -4.65 10.88
N PRO A 279 0.37 -5.08 10.74
CA PRO A 279 1.46 -4.54 11.53
C PRO A 279 1.48 -3.01 11.45
N THR A 280 1.26 -2.35 12.59
CA THR A 280 1.08 -0.90 12.67
C THR A 280 2.15 -0.29 13.57
N LEU A 281 2.81 0.76 13.09
CA LEU A 281 3.84 1.47 13.84
C LEU A 281 3.44 2.94 14.04
N ALA A 282 3.69 3.48 15.24
CA ALA A 282 3.56 4.90 15.52
C ALA A 282 4.83 5.65 15.09
N PHE A 283 4.67 6.85 14.53
CA PHE A 283 5.76 7.64 13.99
C PHE A 283 5.55 9.14 14.18
N HIS A 284 6.65 9.84 14.45
CA HIS A 284 6.70 11.30 14.34
C HIS A 284 7.88 11.66 13.44
N ALA A 285 7.54 12.23 12.28
CA ALA A 285 8.50 12.62 11.26
C ALA A 285 9.12 13.98 11.57
N SER A 286 10.35 13.96 12.08
CA SER A 286 11.20 15.13 12.26
C SER A 286 12.66 14.71 12.11
N VAL A 287 13.48 15.52 11.42
CA VAL A 287 14.89 15.20 11.19
C VAL A 287 15.68 15.17 12.49
N ASN A 288 15.35 16.08 13.42
CA ASN A 288 16.08 16.25 14.67
C ASN A 288 15.48 15.44 15.82
N LYS A 289 14.15 15.48 15.98
CA LYS A 289 13.44 14.85 17.10
C LYS A 289 12.43 13.84 16.58
N SER A 290 12.91 12.71 16.05
CA SER A 290 12.04 11.66 15.51
C SER A 290 11.53 10.69 16.59
N PHE A 291 10.32 10.16 16.41
CA PHE A 291 9.81 9.01 17.18
C PHE A 291 9.50 7.85 16.22
N GLY A 292 9.74 6.61 16.65
CA GLY A 292 9.44 5.41 15.84
C GLY A 292 10.46 5.06 14.76
N LYS A 293 11.48 5.90 14.52
CA LYS A 293 12.56 5.67 13.54
C LYS A 293 13.27 4.32 13.73
N GLY A 294 13.68 4.01 14.96
CA GLY A 294 14.36 2.76 15.27
C GLY A 294 13.51 1.52 15.02
N SER A 295 12.24 1.59 15.42
CA SER A 295 11.26 0.51 15.22
C SER A 295 11.04 0.23 13.74
N LEU A 296 10.81 1.28 12.93
CA LEU A 296 10.62 1.12 11.49
C LEU A 296 11.88 0.55 10.81
N LEU A 297 13.07 1.02 11.19
CA LEU A 297 14.34 0.49 10.66
C LEU A 297 14.55 -0.98 11.05
N SER A 298 14.19 -1.38 12.27
CA SER A 298 14.24 -2.77 12.72
C SER A 298 13.37 -3.66 11.84
N VAL A 299 12.11 -3.27 11.63
CA VAL A 299 11.17 -4.01 10.77
C VAL A 299 11.68 -4.11 9.32
N LEU A 300 12.18 -3.01 8.74
CA LEU A 300 12.73 -3.04 7.38
C LEU A 300 13.96 -3.94 7.24
N ARG A 301 14.81 -4.01 8.27
CA ARG A 301 15.95 -4.95 8.31
C ARG A 301 15.48 -6.39 8.41
N GLN A 302 14.44 -6.68 9.18
CA GLN A 302 13.85 -8.02 9.25
C GLN A 302 13.39 -8.47 7.86
N PHE A 303 12.66 -7.62 7.13
CA PHE A 303 12.27 -7.92 5.74
C PHE A 303 13.46 -8.09 4.79
N SER A 304 14.54 -7.30 4.98
CA SER A 304 15.76 -7.44 4.19
C SER A 304 16.49 -8.77 4.46
N ARG A 305 16.48 -9.26 5.70
CA ARG A 305 17.02 -10.59 6.08
C ARG A 305 16.15 -11.72 5.54
N LEU A 306 14.83 -11.51 5.55
CA LEU A 306 13.83 -12.48 5.13
C LEU A 306 13.91 -12.72 3.61
N LYS A 307 14.02 -11.65 2.82
CA LYS A 307 14.20 -11.68 1.36
C LYS A 307 15.68 -11.70 0.96
N SER A 308 16.46 -12.62 1.54
CA SER A 308 17.90 -12.76 1.25
C SER A 308 18.22 -13.27 -0.15
N ASP A 309 17.22 -13.79 -0.86
CA ASP A 309 17.29 -14.20 -2.26
C ASP A 309 17.45 -13.02 -3.22
N LYS A 310 16.96 -11.84 -2.84
CA LYS A 310 17.11 -10.60 -3.60
C LYS A 310 18.37 -9.84 -3.16
N GLN A 311 19.02 -9.17 -4.12
CA GLN A 311 20.18 -8.32 -3.82
C GLN A 311 19.80 -7.10 -2.96
N ALA A 312 18.62 -6.54 -3.20
CA ALA A 312 18.06 -5.42 -2.46
C ALA A 312 16.53 -5.53 -2.42
N ILE A 313 15.94 -4.92 -1.39
CA ILE A 313 14.50 -4.77 -1.23
C ILE A 313 14.09 -3.33 -1.54
N SER A 314 12.91 -3.17 -2.13
CA SER A 314 12.30 -1.88 -2.40
C SER A 314 11.08 -1.67 -1.51
N VAL A 315 11.00 -0.51 -0.85
CA VAL A 315 9.93 -0.16 0.10
C VAL A 315 9.18 1.04 -0.45
N GLY A 316 7.90 0.87 -0.79
CA GLY A 316 7.05 1.94 -1.31
C GLY A 316 6.26 2.64 -0.22
N PHE A 317 6.30 3.97 -0.17
CA PHE A 317 5.45 4.78 0.72
C PHE A 317 4.22 5.27 -0.03
N VAL A 318 3.03 4.90 0.45
CA VAL A 318 1.73 5.23 -0.17
C VAL A 318 0.80 5.84 0.88
N GLY A 319 -0.21 6.59 0.44
CA GLY A 319 -1.18 7.23 1.34
C GLY A 319 -1.63 8.62 0.86
N TYR A 320 -2.58 9.20 1.59
CA TYR A 320 -3.22 10.48 1.25
C TYR A 320 -2.19 11.63 1.10
N PRO A 321 -2.52 12.70 0.35
CA PRO A 321 -1.74 13.95 0.40
C PRO A 321 -1.54 14.44 1.85
N ASN A 322 -0.45 15.14 2.13
CA ASN A 322 -0.17 15.76 3.43
C ASN A 322 -0.11 14.86 4.68
N VAL A 323 -0.19 13.53 4.56
CA VAL A 323 0.05 12.60 5.70
C VAL A 323 1.51 12.56 6.14
N GLY A 324 2.45 13.06 5.32
CA GLY A 324 3.87 13.17 5.67
C GLY A 324 4.80 12.09 5.10
N LYS A 325 4.43 11.42 3.99
CA LYS A 325 5.25 10.40 3.31
C LYS A 325 6.71 10.83 3.08
N SER A 326 6.91 11.95 2.40
CA SER A 326 8.24 12.51 2.11
C SER A 326 9.00 12.94 3.38
N SER A 327 8.29 13.40 4.42
CA SER A 327 8.88 13.74 5.72
C SER A 327 9.37 12.50 6.48
N VAL A 328 8.64 11.39 6.40
CA VAL A 328 9.07 10.09 6.96
C VAL A 328 10.38 9.65 6.29
N ILE A 329 10.47 9.76 4.97
CA ILE A 329 11.69 9.40 4.23
C ILE A 329 12.89 10.28 4.63
N ASN A 330 12.69 11.59 4.74
CA ASN A 330 13.73 12.51 5.20
C ASN A 330 14.20 12.18 6.64
N THR A 331 13.27 11.79 7.50
CA THR A 331 13.55 11.37 8.88
C THR A 331 14.38 10.07 8.92
N LEU A 332 14.03 9.08 8.09
CA LEU A 332 14.79 7.85 7.93
C LEU A 332 16.21 8.12 7.42
N ARG A 333 16.37 9.09 6.51
CA ARG A 333 17.67 9.51 5.97
C ARG A 333 18.45 10.46 6.87
N THR A 334 17.83 11.01 7.92
CA THR A 334 18.40 12.08 8.77
C THR A 334 18.85 13.31 7.96
N LYS A 335 18.27 13.52 6.78
CA LYS A 335 18.59 14.66 5.89
C LYS A 335 17.42 14.96 4.96
N ASN A 336 17.35 16.21 4.49
CA ASN A 336 16.32 16.64 3.54
C ASN A 336 16.65 16.16 2.11
N VAL A 337 16.10 15.00 1.73
CA VAL A 337 16.24 14.43 0.37
C VAL A 337 15.03 14.78 -0.49
N CYS A 338 13.84 14.56 0.04
CA CYS A 338 12.57 14.89 -0.60
C CYS A 338 12.20 16.34 -0.29
N ARG A 339 11.60 17.03 -1.27
CA ARG A 339 10.97 18.34 -1.05
C ARG A 339 9.71 18.14 -0.19
N VAL A 340 9.55 18.97 0.83
CA VAL A 340 8.41 18.92 1.75
C VAL A 340 7.81 20.31 1.89
N ALA A 341 6.49 20.39 1.87
CA ALA A 341 5.73 21.62 2.07
C ALA A 341 4.39 21.27 2.75
N PRO A 342 3.77 22.19 3.50
CA PRO A 342 2.43 21.99 4.09
C PRO A 342 1.30 22.09 3.04
N ILE A 343 1.64 22.12 1.75
CA ILE A 343 0.72 22.29 0.62
C ILE A 343 0.62 20.94 -0.11
N PRO A 344 -0.60 20.49 -0.46
CA PRO A 344 -0.75 19.24 -1.20
C PRO A 344 -0.19 19.35 -2.63
N GLY A 345 0.30 18.22 -3.13
CA GLY A 345 0.82 18.08 -4.49
C GLY A 345 2.26 18.57 -4.69
N GLU A 346 3.07 18.62 -3.63
CA GLU A 346 4.51 18.89 -3.72
C GLU A 346 5.24 17.75 -4.46
N THR A 347 5.03 16.51 -4.02
CA THR A 347 5.52 15.31 -4.71
C THR A 347 4.61 14.97 -5.89
N LYS A 348 5.13 15.08 -7.11
CA LYS A 348 4.36 14.87 -8.36
C LYS A 348 4.74 13.60 -9.13
N VAL A 349 5.93 13.07 -8.89
CA VAL A 349 6.51 11.93 -9.60
C VAL A 349 7.20 11.07 -8.56
N TRP A 350 7.14 9.75 -8.74
CA TRP A 350 7.86 8.84 -7.86
C TRP A 350 9.39 9.01 -7.95
N GLN A 351 10.09 8.71 -6.86
CA GLN A 351 11.54 8.82 -6.80
C GLN A 351 12.15 7.70 -5.95
N TYR A 352 13.29 7.18 -6.42
CA TYR A 352 14.08 6.19 -5.69
C TYR A 352 15.09 6.85 -4.77
N ILE A 353 15.12 6.41 -3.52
CA ILE A 353 15.98 6.95 -2.47
C ILE A 353 16.69 5.80 -1.78
N THR A 354 18.02 5.87 -1.74
CA THR A 354 18.87 4.81 -1.19
C THR A 354 18.99 4.93 0.33
N LEU A 355 18.41 4.03 1.12
CA LEU A 355 18.60 4.07 2.58
C LEU A 355 19.90 3.37 2.98
N THR A 356 20.06 2.12 2.56
CA THR A 356 21.29 1.32 2.69
C THR A 356 21.61 0.67 1.35
N LYS A 357 22.73 -0.06 1.25
CA LYS A 357 23.07 -0.81 0.01
C LYS A 357 22.03 -1.88 -0.35
N LYS A 358 21.24 -2.35 0.62
CA LYS A 358 20.21 -3.40 0.44
C LYS A 358 18.78 -2.89 0.50
N ILE A 359 18.54 -1.64 0.90
CA ILE A 359 17.17 -1.12 1.10
C ILE A 359 17.01 0.18 0.30
N PHE A 360 16.08 0.15 -0.65
CA PHE A 360 15.64 1.30 -1.41
C PHE A 360 14.25 1.74 -0.94
N LEU A 361 14.06 3.04 -0.80
CA LEU A 361 12.78 3.67 -0.48
C LEU A 361 12.23 4.32 -1.75
N ILE A 362 10.92 4.24 -1.93
CA ILE A 362 10.22 4.84 -3.06
C ILE A 362 9.18 5.80 -2.51
N ASP A 363 9.31 7.07 -2.85
CA ASP A 363 8.31 8.10 -2.53
C ASP A 363 7.25 8.14 -3.63
N CYS A 364 5.97 8.24 -3.26
CA CYS A 364 4.83 8.28 -4.19
C CYS A 364 4.07 9.59 -4.02
N PRO A 365 3.51 10.18 -5.11
CA PRO A 365 2.52 11.25 -4.96
C PRO A 365 1.34 10.79 -4.08
N GLY A 366 0.69 11.75 -3.42
CA GLY A 366 -0.53 11.46 -2.65
C GLY A 366 -1.68 11.08 -3.55
N VAL A 367 -2.34 9.96 -3.22
CA VAL A 367 -3.51 9.44 -3.93
C VAL A 367 -4.75 9.62 -3.10
N VAL A 368 -5.85 9.94 -3.77
CA VAL A 368 -7.17 10.08 -3.16
C VAL A 368 -8.11 9.14 -3.89
N TYR A 369 -8.87 8.39 -3.12
CA TYR A 369 -9.79 7.40 -3.62
C TYR A 369 -11.19 8.01 -3.67
N GLN A 370 -12.00 7.57 -4.64
CA GLN A 370 -13.39 7.95 -4.74
C GLN A 370 -14.18 7.22 -3.65
N SER A 371 -14.10 7.75 -2.44
CA SER A 371 -15.03 7.45 -1.36
C SER A 371 -16.24 8.39 -1.48
N ASN A 372 -17.38 8.02 -0.90
CA ASN A 372 -18.56 8.89 -0.76
C ASN A 372 -18.31 9.98 0.31
N ASP A 373 -17.13 10.61 0.29
CA ASP A 373 -16.74 11.66 1.22
C ASP A 373 -17.39 12.99 0.81
N SER A 374 -17.80 13.77 1.80
CA SER A 374 -18.24 15.17 1.63
C SER A 374 -17.10 16.03 1.09
N GLU A 375 -17.43 17.13 0.39
CA GLU A 375 -16.44 18.13 -0.05
C GLU A 375 -15.66 18.69 1.13
N THR A 376 -16.34 18.95 2.24
CA THR A 376 -15.73 19.42 3.49
C THR A 376 -14.73 18.40 4.02
N ASP A 377 -15.02 17.10 3.97
CA ASP A 377 -14.08 16.06 4.40
C ASP A 377 -12.80 16.05 3.56
N ILE A 378 -12.92 16.23 2.25
CA ILE A 378 -11.76 16.27 1.34
C ILE A 378 -10.87 17.48 1.66
N VAL A 379 -11.46 18.63 1.98
CA VAL A 379 -10.74 19.85 2.40
C VAL A 379 -10.03 19.62 3.74
N LEU A 380 -10.74 19.08 4.73
CA LEU A 380 -10.22 18.85 6.09
C LEU A 380 -9.13 17.78 6.12
N LYS A 381 -9.19 16.76 5.25
CA LYS A 381 -8.12 15.78 5.04
C LYS A 381 -6.87 16.38 4.37
N GLY A 382 -6.94 17.62 3.89
CA GLY A 382 -5.79 18.35 3.34
C GLY A 382 -5.41 17.92 1.92
N VAL A 383 -6.36 17.44 1.13
CA VAL A 383 -6.17 17.06 -0.28
C VAL A 383 -6.08 18.30 -1.16
N VAL A 384 -6.93 19.29 -0.89
CA VAL A 384 -7.11 20.49 -1.69
C VAL A 384 -6.21 21.62 -1.18
N ARG A 385 -5.71 22.43 -2.12
CA ARG A 385 -5.03 23.69 -1.77
C ARG A 385 -6.07 24.74 -1.39
N VAL A 386 -6.07 25.12 -0.11
CA VAL A 386 -6.97 26.11 0.49
C VAL A 386 -6.95 27.46 -0.25
N THR A 387 -5.82 27.85 -0.84
CA THR A 387 -5.69 29.09 -1.61
C THR A 387 -6.66 29.17 -2.79
N ASN A 388 -6.93 28.03 -3.43
CA ASN A 388 -7.72 27.92 -4.65
C ASN A 388 -9.19 27.56 -4.38
N LEU A 389 -9.58 27.52 -3.10
CA LEU A 389 -10.94 27.22 -2.68
C LEU A 389 -11.80 28.49 -2.86
N PRO A 390 -12.90 28.42 -3.66
CA PRO A 390 -13.75 29.58 -3.94
C PRO A 390 -14.61 29.97 -2.75
N ASP A 391 -15.15 29.00 -1.99
CA ASP A 391 -16.03 29.22 -0.84
C ASP A 391 -15.46 28.53 0.40
N ALA A 392 -14.52 29.19 1.06
CA ALA A 392 -13.79 28.63 2.21
C ALA A 392 -14.60 28.71 3.51
N ALA A 393 -15.58 29.63 3.57
CA ALA A 393 -16.40 29.86 4.75
C ALA A 393 -17.35 28.69 5.05
N GLU A 394 -17.92 28.06 4.02
CA GLU A 394 -18.89 26.95 4.15
C GLU A 394 -18.33 25.71 4.88
N HIS A 395 -17.01 25.52 4.83
CA HIS A 395 -16.35 24.37 5.45
C HIS A 395 -16.06 24.59 6.94
N ILE A 396 -16.23 25.81 7.46
CA ILE A 396 -15.84 26.18 8.83
C ILE A 396 -16.81 25.62 9.86
N GLY A 397 -18.11 25.52 9.54
CA GLY A 397 -19.10 24.93 10.44
C GLY A 397 -18.70 23.54 10.94
N GLU A 398 -18.15 22.69 10.06
CA GLU A 398 -17.69 21.35 10.45
C GLU A 398 -16.39 21.38 11.26
N VAL A 399 -15.49 22.35 11.04
CA VAL A 399 -14.30 22.55 11.88
C VAL A 399 -14.73 22.88 13.31
N LEU A 400 -15.66 23.82 13.46
CA LEU A 400 -16.17 24.25 14.77
C LEU A 400 -16.87 23.08 15.49
N ARG A 401 -17.56 22.21 14.76
CA ARG A 401 -18.22 21.01 15.29
C ARG A 401 -17.23 19.95 15.78
N ARG A 402 -16.11 19.78 15.07
CA ARG A 402 -15.08 18.77 15.37
C ARG A 402 -14.14 19.17 16.51
N VAL A 403 -13.89 20.46 16.67
CA VAL A 403 -12.95 20.97 17.68
C VAL A 403 -13.68 21.33 18.96
N LYS A 404 -13.10 20.99 20.11
CA LYS A 404 -13.64 21.42 21.40
C LYS A 404 -13.57 22.94 21.55
N LYS A 405 -14.64 23.54 22.07
CA LYS A 405 -14.77 25.00 22.32
C LYS A 405 -13.56 25.59 23.05
N GLU A 406 -13.06 24.91 24.08
CA GLU A 406 -11.88 25.32 24.86
C GLU A 406 -10.61 25.53 24.02
N HIS A 407 -10.43 24.72 22.98
CA HIS A 407 -9.25 24.82 22.10
C HIS A 407 -9.38 25.98 21.12
N LEU A 408 -10.60 26.27 20.66
CA LEU A 408 -10.90 27.41 19.80
C LEU A 408 -10.77 28.73 20.57
N GLU A 409 -11.29 28.80 21.80
CA GLU A 409 -11.15 29.96 22.67
C GLU A 409 -9.67 30.27 22.94
N ARG A 410 -8.85 29.24 23.23
CA ARG A 410 -7.40 29.42 23.43
C ARG A 410 -6.69 29.92 22.17
N ALA A 411 -7.09 29.43 21.00
CA ALA A 411 -6.43 29.77 19.74
C ALA A 411 -6.81 31.16 19.21
N TYR A 412 -8.08 31.54 19.34
CA TYR A 412 -8.64 32.74 18.70
C TYR A 412 -9.13 33.81 19.68
N LYS A 413 -9.15 33.53 20.99
CA LYS A 413 -9.62 34.43 22.06
C LYS A 413 -11.10 34.84 21.93
N ILE A 414 -11.90 34.02 21.26
CA ILE A 414 -13.35 34.20 21.11
C ILE A 414 -14.05 33.26 22.09
N LYS A 415 -14.86 33.83 23.00
CA LYS A 415 -15.51 33.08 24.09
C LYS A 415 -16.81 32.42 23.66
N GLU A 416 -17.65 33.16 22.95
CA GLU A 416 -18.99 32.73 22.55
C GLU A 416 -19.28 33.20 21.13
N TRP A 417 -19.96 32.34 20.40
CA TRP A 417 -20.46 32.59 19.06
C TRP A 417 -21.77 31.82 18.90
N GLU A 418 -22.72 32.38 18.16
CA GLU A 418 -24.01 31.74 17.91
C GLU A 418 -23.96 30.89 16.64
N ASP A 419 -23.40 31.46 15.58
CA ASP A 419 -23.31 30.87 14.25
C ASP A 419 -21.86 30.77 13.76
N ASP A 420 -21.62 29.95 12.74
CA ASP A 420 -20.31 29.87 12.09
C ASP A 420 -19.91 31.20 11.42
N ASN A 421 -20.87 31.92 10.86
CA ASN A 421 -20.69 33.26 10.32
C ASN A 421 -20.34 34.28 11.40
N ASP A 422 -21.02 34.23 12.56
CA ASP A 422 -20.72 35.12 13.69
C ASP A 422 -19.29 34.90 14.19
N PHE A 423 -18.86 33.63 14.33
CA PHE A 423 -17.48 33.31 14.67
C PHE A 423 -16.47 33.92 13.69
N LEU A 424 -16.73 33.83 12.38
CA LEU A 424 -15.88 34.41 11.34
C LEU A 424 -15.85 35.94 11.40
N VAL A 425 -17.00 36.60 11.61
CA VAL A 425 -17.09 38.05 11.74
C VAL A 425 -16.28 38.55 12.94
N GLN A 426 -16.44 37.89 14.09
CA GLN A 426 -15.67 38.22 15.30
C GLN A 426 -14.16 38.03 15.06
N LEU A 427 -13.76 36.95 14.38
CA LEU A 427 -12.36 36.70 14.04
C LEU A 427 -11.79 37.76 13.08
N CYS A 428 -12.55 38.18 12.06
CA CYS A 428 -12.15 39.24 11.14
C CYS A 428 -11.91 40.56 11.86
N ARG A 429 -12.80 40.93 12.80
CA ARG A 429 -12.66 42.15 13.62
C ARG A 429 -11.42 42.10 14.52
N LEU A 430 -11.16 40.96 15.15
CA LEU A 430 -9.98 40.77 16.00
C LEU A 430 -8.66 40.79 15.22
N THR A 431 -8.65 40.23 14.00
CA THR A 431 -7.44 40.10 13.18
C THR A 431 -7.22 41.26 12.22
N GLY A 432 -8.17 42.20 12.13
CA GLY A 432 -8.14 43.34 11.20
C GLY A 432 -8.27 42.93 9.73
N LYS A 433 -8.86 41.78 9.44
CA LYS A 433 -9.10 41.30 8.07
C LYS A 433 -10.44 41.82 7.56
N LEU A 434 -10.44 43.10 7.23
CA LEU A 434 -11.60 43.82 6.72
C LEU A 434 -11.36 44.26 5.27
N LEU A 435 -12.39 44.19 4.44
CA LEU A 435 -12.44 44.76 3.10
C LEU A 435 -12.60 46.29 3.15
N LYS A 436 -12.50 46.92 1.99
CA LYS A 436 -12.75 48.35 1.85
C LYS A 436 -14.19 48.64 2.31
N GLY A 437 -14.35 49.60 3.22
CA GLY A 437 -15.64 49.92 3.83
C GLY A 437 -15.88 49.27 5.19
N GLY A 438 -14.93 48.50 5.72
CA GLY A 438 -15.03 47.91 7.06
C GLY A 438 -15.82 46.60 7.11
N GLU A 439 -16.17 46.04 5.94
CA GLU A 439 -16.85 44.76 5.83
C GLU A 439 -15.90 43.59 6.16
N PRO A 440 -16.30 42.60 6.98
CA PRO A 440 -15.43 41.49 7.35
C PRO A 440 -15.17 40.53 6.18
N ASP A 441 -13.90 40.17 5.95
CA ASP A 441 -13.51 39.22 4.89
C ASP A 441 -13.61 37.76 5.38
N LEU A 442 -14.82 37.20 5.29
CA LEU A 442 -15.13 35.82 5.71
C LEU A 442 -14.29 34.78 4.96
N MET A 443 -13.97 35.07 3.70
CA MET A 443 -13.21 34.18 2.82
C MET A 443 -11.75 34.04 3.25
N THR A 444 -11.09 35.15 3.54
CA THR A 444 -9.73 35.14 4.06
C THR A 444 -9.67 34.53 5.46
N ALA A 445 -10.62 34.85 6.34
CA ALA A 445 -10.70 34.23 7.66
C ALA A 445 -10.91 32.71 7.59
N GLY A 446 -11.80 32.23 6.72
CA GLY A 446 -12.00 30.80 6.47
C GLY A 446 -10.71 30.12 5.98
N LYS A 447 -10.00 30.73 5.02
CA LYS A 447 -8.70 30.21 4.55
C LYS A 447 -7.65 30.18 5.67
N MET A 448 -7.62 31.18 6.54
CA MET A 448 -6.73 31.21 7.71
C MET A 448 -7.00 30.06 8.67
N ILE A 449 -8.27 29.82 9.03
CA ILE A 449 -8.67 28.71 9.91
C ILE A 449 -8.32 27.36 9.27
N LEU A 450 -8.63 27.17 7.99
CA LEU A 450 -8.31 25.91 7.28
C LEU A 450 -6.80 25.66 7.22
N HIS A 451 -5.97 26.69 7.08
CA HIS A 451 -4.52 26.55 7.17
C HIS A 451 -4.06 26.18 8.59
N ASP A 452 -4.63 26.81 9.61
CA ASP A 452 -4.35 26.49 11.02
C ASP A 452 -4.75 25.04 11.37
N TRP A 453 -5.87 24.56 10.82
CA TRP A 453 -6.31 23.16 10.90
C TRP A 453 -5.32 22.19 10.25
N GLN A 454 -4.91 22.45 9.00
CA GLN A 454 -3.99 21.57 8.28
C GLN A 454 -2.61 21.51 8.93
N ARG A 455 -2.15 22.62 9.50
CA ARG A 455 -0.87 22.72 10.24
C ARG A 455 -0.93 22.12 11.64
N GLY A 456 -2.12 21.82 12.16
CA GLY A 456 -2.30 21.27 13.50
C GLY A 456 -2.13 22.31 14.62
N LYS A 457 -2.32 23.61 14.33
CA LYS A 457 -2.35 24.67 15.36
C LYS A 457 -3.59 24.52 16.24
N ILE A 458 -4.70 24.12 15.62
CA ILE A 458 -5.92 23.72 16.32
C ILE A 458 -5.86 22.21 16.57
N PRO A 459 -5.84 21.76 17.84
CA PRO A 459 -5.79 20.34 18.15
C PRO A 459 -7.14 19.67 17.87
N PHE A 460 -7.09 18.57 17.12
CA PHE A 460 -8.24 17.73 16.79
C PHE A 460 -7.78 16.27 16.66
N PHE A 461 -8.64 15.35 17.11
CA PHE A 461 -8.48 13.92 16.87
C PHE A 461 -9.83 13.20 16.92
N VAL A 462 -9.96 12.14 16.13
CA VAL A 462 -11.06 11.19 16.22
C VAL A 462 -10.73 10.14 17.28
N PRO A 463 -11.59 9.93 18.29
CA PRO A 463 -11.34 8.91 19.31
C PRO A 463 -11.38 7.51 18.66
N PRO A 464 -10.48 6.60 19.07
CA PRO A 464 -10.54 5.22 18.61
C PRO A 464 -11.83 4.56 19.10
N PRO A 465 -12.38 3.58 18.35
CA PRO A 465 -13.51 2.79 18.83
C PRO A 465 -13.19 2.20 20.21
N LYS A 466 -14.10 2.39 21.17
CA LYS A 466 -13.99 1.72 22.47
C LYS A 466 -14.15 0.23 22.19
N LEU A 467 -13.04 -0.49 22.21
CA LEU A 467 -13.10 -1.94 22.32
C LEU A 467 -13.60 -2.18 23.74
N GLU A 468 -14.81 -2.73 23.87
CA GLU A 468 -15.21 -3.39 25.10
C GLU A 468 -14.07 -4.35 25.43
N GLU A 469 -13.51 -4.22 26.63
CA GLU A 469 -12.55 -5.19 27.11
C GLU A 469 -13.30 -6.51 27.21
N GLU A 470 -13.20 -7.34 26.17
CA GLU A 470 -13.50 -8.76 26.29
C GLU A 470 -12.72 -9.23 27.51
N SER A 471 -13.47 -9.47 28.57
CA SER A 471 -13.00 -10.06 29.81
C SER A 471 -12.06 -11.21 29.44
N SER A 472 -10.84 -11.12 29.95
CA SER A 472 -9.80 -12.13 29.85
C SER A 472 -10.30 -13.50 30.31
N THR A 473 -10.86 -14.28 29.41
CA THR A 473 -10.81 -15.75 29.50
C THR A 473 -9.59 -16.19 28.71
N GLU A 474 -8.54 -16.50 29.46
CA GLU A 474 -7.38 -17.24 28.97
C GLU A 474 -7.86 -18.50 28.24
N PRO A 475 -7.40 -18.79 27.01
CA PRO A 475 -7.57 -20.12 26.46
C PRO A 475 -6.63 -21.06 27.22
N ALA A 476 -7.20 -21.84 28.13
CA ALA A 476 -6.52 -22.94 28.80
C ALA A 476 -5.91 -23.87 27.74
N GLY A 477 -4.61 -24.16 27.91
CA GLY A 477 -3.87 -25.09 27.08
C GLY A 477 -4.41 -26.53 27.16
N PRO A 478 -4.04 -27.38 26.19
CA PRO A 478 -4.78 -28.57 25.81
C PRO A 478 -4.53 -29.75 26.75
N GLY A 479 -5.63 -30.43 27.14
CA GLY A 479 -5.59 -31.73 27.79
C GLY A 479 -5.14 -32.82 26.82
N LEU A 480 -4.15 -33.60 27.23
CA LEU A 480 -3.65 -34.79 26.56
C LEU A 480 -4.64 -35.94 26.75
N GLU A 481 -5.26 -36.40 25.65
CA GLU A 481 -5.82 -37.76 25.58
C GLU A 481 -5.08 -38.52 24.46
N GLN A 482 -4.44 -39.62 24.87
CA GLN A 482 -3.75 -40.56 23.99
C GLN A 482 -4.76 -41.54 23.40
N ASP A 483 -5.14 -41.36 22.14
CA ASP A 483 -5.73 -42.43 21.34
C ASP A 483 -4.68 -43.04 20.41
N LYS A 484 -4.34 -44.30 20.69
CA LYS A 484 -3.50 -45.15 19.85
C LYS A 484 -4.27 -45.55 18.60
N VAL A 485 -3.94 -44.94 17.47
CA VAL A 485 -4.28 -45.44 16.13
C VAL A 485 -3.03 -46.08 15.52
N ILE A 486 -3.14 -47.33 15.10
CA ILE A 486 -2.09 -48.08 14.40
C ILE A 486 -1.92 -47.43 13.02
N GLU A 487 -0.78 -46.79 12.79
CA GLU A 487 -0.44 -46.13 11.52
C GLU A 487 0.24 -47.10 10.55
N ASP A 488 -0.19 -47.03 9.30
CA ASP A 488 0.32 -47.76 8.15
C ASP A 488 1.61 -47.09 7.62
N ASP A 489 2.69 -47.87 7.40
CA ASP A 489 4.07 -47.40 7.16
C ASP A 489 4.23 -46.41 5.98
N GLN A 490 3.31 -46.43 5.02
CA GLN A 490 3.31 -45.50 3.89
C GLN A 490 2.85 -44.09 4.27
N GLN A 491 1.99 -43.94 5.29
CA GLN A 491 1.48 -42.65 5.75
C GLN A 491 2.52 -41.89 6.58
N ALA A 492 3.34 -42.60 7.35
CA ALA A 492 4.46 -42.04 8.10
C ALA A 492 5.55 -41.50 7.15
N ALA A 493 5.83 -42.20 6.05
CA ALA A 493 6.82 -41.76 5.06
C ALA A 493 6.39 -40.49 4.31
N ALA A 494 5.11 -40.36 3.95
CA ALA A 494 4.57 -39.17 3.30
C ALA A 494 4.54 -37.95 4.24
N ARG A 495 4.13 -38.14 5.49
CA ARG A 495 4.21 -37.11 6.54
C ARG A 495 5.65 -36.68 6.80
N LYS A 496 6.61 -37.61 6.81
CA LYS A 496 8.04 -37.31 6.97
C LYS A 496 8.61 -36.54 5.78
N ALA A 497 8.22 -36.88 4.54
CA ALA A 497 8.62 -36.13 3.35
C ALA A 497 8.05 -34.70 3.32
N ILE A 498 6.80 -34.50 3.75
CA ILE A 498 6.18 -33.17 3.85
C ILE A 498 6.78 -32.38 5.02
N ALA A 499 6.97 -33.02 6.18
CA ALA A 499 7.68 -32.44 7.31
C ALA A 499 9.14 -32.10 6.96
N ASP A 500 9.81 -32.85 6.08
CA ASP A 500 11.15 -32.55 5.55
C ASP A 500 11.13 -31.41 4.51
N VAL A 501 10.07 -31.28 3.71
CA VAL A 501 9.87 -30.14 2.80
C VAL A 501 9.48 -28.86 3.55
N ILE A 502 8.79 -28.99 4.68
CA ILE A 502 8.44 -27.87 5.58
C ILE A 502 9.59 -27.54 6.53
N SER A 503 10.35 -28.52 7.05
CA SER A 503 11.52 -28.31 7.91
C SER A 503 12.72 -27.77 7.12
N SER A 504 12.86 -28.15 5.84
CA SER A 504 13.80 -27.50 4.92
C SER A 504 13.43 -26.06 4.58
N GLN A 505 12.17 -25.65 4.81
CA GLN A 505 11.80 -24.25 4.95
C GLN A 505 12.03 -23.81 6.39
N GLN A 506 13.31 -23.55 6.72
CA GLN A 506 13.72 -23.01 8.02
C GLN A 506 12.71 -21.98 8.55
N LEU A 507 12.06 -22.30 9.66
CA LEU A 507 11.46 -21.32 10.56
C LEU A 507 12.60 -20.40 10.99
N LYS A 508 12.83 -19.32 10.24
CA LYS A 508 13.75 -18.28 10.63
C LYS A 508 13.02 -17.42 11.64
N GLU A 509 13.15 -17.76 12.91
CA GLU A 509 12.96 -16.75 13.94
C GLU A 509 14.00 -15.66 13.70
N VAL A 510 13.51 -14.45 13.44
CA VAL A 510 14.37 -13.29 13.21
C VAL A 510 14.53 -12.60 14.56
N PRO A 511 15.65 -12.78 15.28
CA PRO A 511 15.85 -12.10 16.56
C PRO A 511 15.74 -10.58 16.38
N VAL A 512 14.98 -9.95 17.26
CA VAL A 512 14.85 -8.50 17.36
C VAL A 512 16.17 -7.97 17.93
N GLN A 513 16.94 -7.24 17.13
CA GLN A 513 18.16 -6.59 17.61
C GLN A 513 17.81 -5.38 18.48
N GLU A 514 18.37 -5.30 19.69
CA GLU A 514 18.25 -4.15 20.58
C GLU A 514 19.20 -2.99 20.20
N GLU A 515 20.30 -3.26 19.50
CA GLU A 515 21.30 -2.22 19.18
C GLU A 515 21.04 -1.49 17.85
N LEU A 516 20.84 -0.18 17.97
CA LEU A 516 20.35 0.76 16.97
C LEU A 516 21.48 1.35 16.10
N PHE A 517 22.24 0.51 15.38
CA PHE A 517 23.40 0.85 14.51
C PHE A 517 24.74 1.08 15.24
N SER A 518 25.85 0.70 14.58
CA SER A 518 27.19 1.24 14.89
C SER A 518 27.34 2.62 14.25
N GLU A 519 28.02 3.56 14.90
CA GLU A 519 28.20 4.95 14.40
C GLU A 519 28.75 5.03 12.96
N THR A 520 29.52 4.03 12.57
CA THR A 520 30.11 3.86 11.23
C THR A 520 29.08 3.63 10.12
N GLU A 521 27.94 2.99 10.39
CA GLU A 521 26.89 2.77 9.38
C GLU A 521 26.02 4.03 9.16
N LEU A 522 25.88 4.87 10.20
CA LEU A 522 25.11 6.11 10.15
C LEU A 522 25.88 7.27 9.52
N ARG A 523 27.22 7.31 9.68
CA ARG A 523 28.05 8.39 9.14
C ARG A 523 28.30 8.31 7.63
N GLY A 524 28.03 7.16 7.00
CA GLY A 524 28.27 6.99 5.56
C GLY A 524 29.72 7.29 5.17
N GLU A 525 30.68 7.10 6.07
CA GLU A 525 32.09 7.33 5.79
C GLU A 525 32.58 6.28 4.81
N THR A 526 32.89 6.77 3.61
CA THR A 526 33.60 6.06 2.57
C THR A 526 35.04 5.82 3.03
N THR A 527 35.42 4.58 3.30
CA THR A 527 36.85 4.20 3.39
C THR A 527 37.51 4.10 2.01
N GLU A 528 37.06 4.91 1.04
CA GLU A 528 37.74 5.12 -0.24
C GLU A 528 37.57 6.61 -0.65
N PRO A 529 38.66 7.37 -0.82
CA PRO A 529 38.57 8.78 -1.19
C PRO A 529 38.04 8.94 -2.63
N CYS A 530 37.04 9.81 -2.79
CA CYS A 530 36.59 10.28 -4.10
C CYS A 530 37.72 11.05 -4.80
N PRO A 531 38.06 10.77 -6.07
CA PRO A 531 38.98 11.63 -6.81
C PRO A 531 38.30 12.96 -7.12
N ALA A 532 38.99 14.06 -6.80
CA ALA A 532 38.58 15.41 -7.10
C ALA A 532 38.33 15.59 -8.60
N THR A 533 37.23 16.23 -8.95
CA THR A 533 36.97 16.74 -10.30
C THR A 533 37.81 17.99 -10.51
N SER A 534 38.88 17.91 -11.31
CA SER A 534 39.48 19.08 -11.93
C SER A 534 38.72 19.40 -13.22
N SER A 535 38.33 20.67 -13.32
CA SER A 535 37.87 21.38 -14.51
C SER A 535 38.66 21.08 -15.78
#